data_AF-A0A7X8RCM2-F1
#
_entry.id   AF-A0A7X8RCM2-F1
#
_cell.length_a   1.000
_cell.length_b   1.000
_cell.length_c   1.000
_cell.angle_alpha   90.00
_cell.angle_beta   90.00
_cell.angle_gamma   90.00
#
_symmetry.space_group_name_H-M   'P 1'
#
loop_
_entity.id
_entity.type
_entity.pdbx_description
1 polymer ?
#
loop_
_entity_poly.entity_id
_entity_poly.type
_entity_poly.pdbx_seq_one_letter_code
_entity_poly.pdbx_strand_id
1 'polypeptide(L)'
;MSDPNLETNQAFTPEDIENSKVMAGLAYILFFLPLLACPDSPFGRYHANQGLLLLILGMGGSIVLSIIPIIGWILLPFFAIVVFVFAIMGLVNGFTGKAKPLPLIGKYQLIK
;
A
#
# COMPACT_ATOMS: atom_id res chain seq x y z
N MET A 1 -15.79 -7.76 19.04
CA MET A 1 -14.79 -7.65 17.95
C MET A 1 -15.26 -6.49 17.09
N SER A 2 -14.70 -5.30 17.30
CA SER A 2 -15.02 -4.11 16.50
C SER A 2 -14.66 -4.41 15.05
N ASP A 3 -15.61 -4.20 14.14
CA ASP A 3 -15.38 -4.36 12.71
C ASP A 3 -14.31 -3.34 12.29
N PRO A 4 -13.10 -3.76 11.89
CA PRO A 4 -12.01 -2.84 11.57
C PRO A 4 -12.34 -1.91 10.39
N ASN A 5 -13.43 -2.17 9.67
CA ASN A 5 -13.95 -1.33 8.60
C ASN A 5 -14.77 -0.11 9.09
N LEU A 6 -15.15 -0.06 10.38
CA LEU A 6 -15.95 1.05 10.93
C LEU A 6 -15.12 2.28 11.28
N GLU A 7 -13.86 2.12 11.74
CA GLU A 7 -13.01 3.27 12.13
C GLU A 7 -12.47 4.04 10.91
N THR A 8 -12.19 3.37 9.80
CA THR A 8 -11.63 4.00 8.59
C THR A 8 -12.62 4.88 7.84
N ASN A 9 -13.94 4.62 7.94
CA ASN A 9 -14.96 5.40 7.24
C ASN A 9 -15.30 6.72 7.93
N GLN A 10 -14.87 6.92 9.19
CA GLN A 10 -15.03 8.20 9.90
C GLN A 10 -13.75 9.05 9.94
N ALA A 11 -12.61 8.50 9.51
CA ALA A 11 -11.30 9.15 9.63
C ALA A 11 -10.88 10.03 8.43
N PHE A 12 -11.45 9.81 7.24
CA PHE A 12 -11.06 10.54 6.02
C PHE A 12 -12.17 11.50 5.60
N THR A 13 -11.94 12.80 5.75
CA THR A 13 -12.89 13.82 5.26
C THR A 13 -12.80 13.91 3.73
N PRO A 14 -13.88 14.31 3.02
CA PRO A 14 -13.81 14.53 1.58
C PRO A 14 -12.72 15.54 1.17
N GLU A 15 -12.50 16.55 2.00
CA GLU A 15 -11.45 17.56 1.82
C GLU A 15 -10.03 16.95 1.95
N ASP A 16 -9.80 16.11 2.96
CA ASP A 16 -8.52 15.41 3.13
C ASP A 16 -8.21 14.54 1.91
N ILE A 17 -9.20 13.76 1.44
CA ILE A 17 -9.05 12.90 0.27
C ILE A 17 -8.71 13.74 -0.97
N GLU A 18 -9.47 14.79 -1.24
CA GLU A 18 -9.27 15.59 -2.46
C GLU A 18 -7.89 16.26 -2.49
N ASN A 19 -7.45 16.80 -1.35
CA ASN A 19 -6.17 17.50 -1.22
C ASN A 19 -4.96 16.54 -1.28
N SER A 20 -5.12 15.28 -0.89
CA SER A 20 -3.99 14.34 -0.72
C SER A 20 -3.96 13.18 -1.74
N LYS A 21 -5.03 12.94 -2.52
CA LYS A 21 -5.15 11.78 -3.42
C LYS A 21 -4.01 11.59 -4.42
N VAL A 22 -3.41 12.68 -4.89
CA VAL A 22 -2.27 12.61 -5.81
C VAL A 22 -1.08 11.98 -5.08
N MET A 23 -0.74 12.49 -3.89
CA MET A 23 0.36 11.94 -3.10
C MET A 23 0.06 10.51 -2.65
N ALA A 24 -1.19 10.24 -2.25
CA ALA A 24 -1.64 8.90 -1.88
C ALA A 24 -1.47 7.88 -3.03
N GLY A 25 -1.79 8.24 -4.27
CA GLY A 25 -1.52 7.39 -5.44
C GLY A 25 -0.03 7.18 -5.68
N LEU A 26 0.78 8.23 -5.54
CA LEU A 26 2.23 8.17 -5.69
C LEU A 26 2.94 7.37 -4.58
N ALA A 27 2.28 7.10 -3.45
CA ALA A 27 2.80 6.27 -2.37
C ALA A 27 3.18 4.84 -2.83
N TYR A 28 2.58 4.34 -3.91
CA TYR A 28 2.88 3.01 -4.45
C TYR A 28 4.08 3.00 -5.41
N ILE A 29 4.59 4.18 -5.77
CA ILE A 29 5.90 4.34 -6.40
C ILE A 29 6.94 4.61 -5.31
N LEU A 30 6.62 5.49 -4.36
CA LEU A 30 7.51 5.86 -3.26
C LEU A 30 6.72 6.18 -1.98
N PHE A 31 6.72 5.25 -1.03
CA PHE A 31 5.77 5.22 0.09
C PHE A 31 5.82 6.44 1.01
N PHE A 32 6.96 7.12 1.12
CA PHE A 32 7.11 8.25 2.04
C PHE A 32 6.68 9.60 1.45
N LEU A 33 6.27 9.65 0.16
CA LEU A 33 5.83 10.90 -0.47
C LEU A 33 4.66 11.59 0.28
N PRO A 34 3.56 10.90 0.65
CA PRO A 34 2.50 11.52 1.45
C PRO A 34 2.99 12.03 2.80
N LEU A 35 3.95 11.35 3.43
CA LEU A 35 4.45 11.75 4.75
C LEU A 35 5.23 13.06 4.72
N LEU A 36 5.82 13.40 3.57
CA LEU A 36 6.55 14.65 3.39
C LEU A 36 5.66 15.77 2.84
N ALA A 37 4.80 15.45 1.87
CA ALA A 37 4.00 16.43 1.14
C ALA A 37 2.67 16.78 1.82
N CYS A 38 2.06 15.83 2.55
CA CYS A 38 0.80 16.02 3.27
C CYS A 38 0.85 15.31 4.65
N PRO A 39 1.78 15.70 5.55
CA PRO A 39 2.02 14.99 6.81
C PRO A 39 0.79 14.88 7.72
N ASP A 40 -0.11 15.85 7.69
CA ASP A 40 -1.31 15.87 8.53
C ASP A 40 -2.49 15.09 7.92
N SER A 41 -2.33 14.51 6.73
CA SER A 41 -3.37 13.78 6.02
C SER A 41 -3.50 12.34 6.53
N PRO A 42 -4.61 11.95 7.20
CA PRO A 42 -4.85 10.56 7.51
C PRO A 42 -4.99 9.69 6.25
N PHE A 43 -5.58 10.20 5.15
CA PHE A 43 -5.67 9.47 3.88
C PHE A 43 -4.30 9.23 3.24
N GLY A 44 -3.45 10.27 3.19
CA GLY A 44 -2.08 10.17 2.72
C GLY A 44 -1.27 9.17 3.54
N ARG A 45 -1.40 9.20 4.87
CA ARG A 45 -0.73 8.29 5.81
C ARG A 45 -1.19 6.84 5.64
N TYR A 46 -2.48 6.62 5.38
CA TYR A 46 -3.01 5.30 5.06
C TYR A 46 -2.34 4.71 3.82
N HIS A 47 -2.25 5.47 2.73
CA HIS A 47 -1.60 4.98 1.49
C HIS A 47 -0.08 4.89 1.61
N ALA A 48 0.56 5.74 2.42
CA ALA A 48 1.98 5.58 2.79
C ALA A 48 2.23 4.24 3.51
N ASN A 49 1.36 3.86 4.44
CA ASN A 49 1.44 2.57 5.12
C ASN A 49 1.29 1.40 4.14
N GLN A 50 0.31 1.46 3.24
CA GLN A 50 0.10 0.42 2.23
C GLN A 50 1.30 0.32 1.25
N GLY A 51 1.85 1.45 0.82
CA GLY A 51 3.04 1.50 -0.02
C GLY A 51 4.26 0.86 0.66
N LEU A 52 4.46 1.13 1.96
CA LEU A 52 5.54 0.52 2.75
C LEU A 52 5.37 -0.99 2.88
N LEU A 53 4.16 -1.46 3.17
CA LEU A 53 3.86 -2.89 3.25
C LEU A 53 4.10 -3.60 1.92
N LEU A 54 3.75 -2.95 0.79
CA LEU A 54 4.00 -3.49 -0.53
C LEU A 54 5.50 -3.57 -0.84
N LEU A 55 6.28 -2.56 -0.46
CA LEU A 55 7.75 -2.58 -0.56
C LEU A 55 8.35 -3.73 0.25
N ILE A 56 7.91 -3.90 1.50
CA ILE A 56 8.37 -4.99 2.38
C ILE A 56 8.00 -6.35 1.78
N LEU A 57 6.77 -6.52 1.29
CA LEU A 57 6.34 -7.74 0.61
C LEU A 57 7.23 -8.02 -0.60
N GLY A 58 7.38 -7.04 -1.51
CA GLY A 58 8.15 -7.20 -2.74
C GLY A 58 9.61 -7.52 -2.49
N MET A 59 10.27 -6.76 -1.61
CA MET A 59 11.68 -6.96 -1.28
C MET A 59 11.90 -8.26 -0.49
N GLY A 60 11.14 -8.46 0.59
CA GLY A 60 11.27 -9.64 1.45
C GLY A 60 10.94 -10.93 0.70
N GLY A 61 9.85 -10.95 -0.07
CA GLY A 61 9.47 -12.11 -0.88
C GLY A 61 10.50 -12.43 -1.96
N SER A 62 11.05 -11.42 -2.64
CA SER A 62 12.10 -11.63 -3.66
C SER A 62 13.40 -12.17 -3.06
N ILE A 63 13.81 -11.70 -1.87
CA ILE A 63 14.98 -12.22 -1.14
C ILE A 63 14.75 -13.68 -0.75
N VAL A 64 13.60 -14.00 -0.15
CA VAL A 64 13.30 -15.39 0.26
C VAL A 64 13.27 -16.34 -0.93
N LEU A 65 12.62 -15.96 -2.03
CA LEU A 65 12.51 -16.79 -3.23
C LEU A 65 13.85 -16.94 -3.97
N SER A 66 14.74 -15.95 -3.94
CA SER A 66 16.04 -16.06 -4.64
C SER A 66 17.00 -17.05 -3.99
N ILE A 67 16.88 -17.26 -2.67
CA ILE A 67 17.69 -18.22 -1.90
C ILE A 67 17.31 -19.68 -2.21
N ILE A 68 16.06 -19.94 -2.63
CA ILE A 68 15.57 -21.29 -2.91
C ILE A 68 15.86 -21.64 -4.38
N PRO A 69 16.82 -22.54 -4.67
CA PRO A 69 17.18 -22.85 -6.05
C PRO A 69 16.04 -23.57 -6.79
N ILE A 70 16.00 -23.38 -8.11
CA ILE A 70 15.03 -23.98 -9.04
C ILE A 70 13.59 -23.54 -8.76
N ILE A 71 12.97 -23.99 -7.65
CA ILE A 71 11.57 -23.69 -7.31
C ILE A 71 11.38 -22.19 -7.07
N GLY A 72 12.23 -21.58 -6.25
CA GLY A 72 12.14 -20.16 -5.95
C GLY A 72 12.31 -19.29 -7.19
N TRP A 73 13.24 -19.67 -8.08
CA TRP A 73 13.48 -18.97 -9.34
C TRP A 73 12.30 -19.08 -10.31
N ILE A 74 11.65 -20.25 -10.38
CA ILE A 74 10.44 -20.44 -11.19
C ILE A 74 9.28 -19.60 -10.64
N LEU A 75 9.15 -19.49 -9.31
CA LEU A 75 8.07 -18.71 -8.68
C LEU A 75 8.30 -17.20 -8.71
N LEU A 76 9.55 -16.74 -8.74
CA LEU A 76 9.93 -15.32 -8.73
C LEU A 76 9.17 -14.46 -9.78
N PRO A 77 9.12 -14.81 -11.08
CA PRO A 77 8.38 -14.01 -12.06
C PRO A 77 6.87 -13.93 -11.75
N PHE A 78 6.25 -15.00 -11.27
CA PHE A 78 4.83 -14.98 -10.89
C PHE A 78 4.59 -14.13 -9.65
N PHE A 79 5.48 -14.23 -8.65
CA PHE A 79 5.45 -13.38 -7.48
C PHE A 79 5.59 -11.90 -7.85
N ALA A 80 6.52 -11.56 -8.75
CA ALA A 80 6.69 -10.19 -9.24
C ALA A 80 5.42 -9.65 -9.92
N ILE A 81 4.71 -10.48 -10.69
CA ILE A 81 3.42 -10.11 -11.28
C ILE A 81 2.38 -9.82 -10.19
N VAL A 82 2.27 -10.66 -9.16
CA VAL A 82 1.33 -10.43 -8.04
C VAL A 82 1.63 -9.11 -7.32
N VAL A 83 2.90 -8.85 -7.00
CA VAL A 83 3.33 -7.59 -6.38
C VAL A 83 3.02 -6.40 -7.28
N PHE A 84 3.25 -6.52 -8.58
CA PHE A 84 2.94 -5.48 -9.55
C PHE A 84 1.43 -5.20 -9.63
N VAL A 85 0.59 -6.23 -9.65
CA VAL A 85 -0.88 -6.08 -9.59
C VAL A 85 -1.30 -5.32 -8.33
N PHE A 86 -0.72 -5.65 -7.17
CA PHE A 86 -1.00 -4.91 -5.93
C PHE A 86 -0.53 -3.46 -6.00
N ALA A 87 0.60 -3.17 -6.65
CA ALA A 87 1.06 -1.80 -6.89
C ALA A 87 0.04 -1.00 -7.71
N ILE A 88 -0.48 -1.57 -8.81
CA ILE A 88 -1.48 -0.92 -9.66
C ILE A 88 -2.81 -0.73 -8.91
N MET A 89 -3.28 -1.75 -8.18
CA MET A 89 -4.49 -1.64 -7.36
C MET A 89 -4.37 -0.51 -6.35
N GLY A 90 -3.24 -0.44 -5.66
CA GLY A 90 -2.93 0.60 -4.69
C GLY A 90 -2.91 1.98 -5.33
N LEU A 91 -2.18 2.14 -6.43
CA LEU A 91 -2.05 3.38 -7.17
C LEU A 91 -3.40 3.91 -7.65
N VAL A 92 -4.24 3.04 -8.23
CA VAL A 92 -5.60 3.39 -8.65
C VAL A 92 -6.46 3.77 -7.45
N ASN A 93 -6.37 3.02 -6.34
CA ASN A 93 -7.11 3.33 -5.12
C ASN A 93 -6.74 4.71 -4.58
N GLY A 94 -5.45 5.03 -4.48
CA GLY A 94 -4.96 6.33 -4.03
C GLY A 94 -5.45 7.48 -4.92
N PHE A 95 -5.24 7.39 -6.24
CA PHE A 95 -5.67 8.44 -7.18
C PHE A 95 -7.19 8.61 -7.28
N THR A 96 -7.97 7.57 -6.96
CA THR A 96 -9.44 7.62 -6.97
C THR A 96 -10.06 7.87 -5.60
N GLY A 97 -9.26 8.22 -4.60
CA GLY A 97 -9.74 8.58 -3.26
C GLY A 97 -10.32 7.41 -2.46
N LYS A 98 -9.90 6.17 -2.76
CA LYS A 98 -10.43 4.94 -2.16
C LYS A 98 -9.44 4.38 -1.15
N ALA A 99 -9.77 4.43 0.13
CA ALA A 99 -9.03 3.76 1.18
C ALA A 99 -9.38 2.25 1.24
N LYS A 100 -9.03 1.49 0.20
CA LYS A 100 -9.25 0.04 0.13
C LYS A 100 -7.96 -0.72 0.48
N PRO A 101 -7.99 -1.70 1.39
CA PRO A 101 -6.79 -2.46 1.75
C PRO A 101 -6.33 -3.32 0.59
N LEU A 102 -5.02 -3.42 0.39
CA LEU A 102 -4.47 -4.40 -0.55
C LEU A 102 -4.74 -5.83 -0.04
N PRO A 103 -5.00 -6.80 -0.92
CA PRO A 103 -5.19 -8.17 -0.51
C PRO A 103 -3.98 -8.70 0.27
N LEU A 104 -4.22 -9.56 1.26
CA LEU A 104 -3.23 -10.22 2.13
C LEU A 104 -2.46 -9.31 3.10
N ILE A 105 -2.00 -8.14 2.66
CA ILE A 105 -1.13 -7.24 3.44
C ILE A 105 -1.86 -6.03 4.01
N GLY A 106 -2.98 -5.61 3.43
CA GLY A 106 -3.58 -4.31 3.72
C GLY A 106 -4.23 -4.16 5.11
N LYS A 107 -4.27 -5.22 5.91
CA LYS A 107 -4.78 -5.23 7.29
C LYS A 107 -3.74 -4.78 8.33
N TYR A 108 -2.46 -4.69 7.97
CA TYR A 108 -1.40 -4.33 8.90
C TYR A 108 -1.19 -2.81 8.93
N GLN A 109 -0.79 -2.29 10.09
CA GLN A 109 -0.49 -0.87 10.27
C GLN A 109 0.89 -0.71 10.94
N LEU A 110 1.83 -0.19 10.17
CA LEU A 110 3.21 0.13 10.57
C LEU A 110 3.39 1.63 10.80
N ILE A 111 2.65 2.47 10.07
CA ILE A 111 2.68 3.92 10.18
C ILE A 111 1.42 4.37 10.94
N LYS A 112 1.62 5.02 12.07
CA LYS A 112 0.55 5.59 12.92
C LYS A 112 0.37 7.08 12.63
#